data_AF-A0A528JSB9-F1
#
_entry.id   AF-A0A528JSB9-F1
#
_cell.length_a   1.000
_cell.length_b   1.000
_cell.length_c   1.000
_cell.angle_alpha   90.00
_cell.angle_beta   90.00
_cell.angle_gamma   90.00
#
_symmetry.space_group_name_H-M   'P 1'
#
loop_
_entity.id
_entity.type
_entity.pdbx_description
1 polymer ?
#
loop_
_entity_poly.entity_id
_entity_poly.type
_entity_poly.pdbx_seq_one_letter_code
_entity_poly.pdbx_strand_id
1 'polypeptide(L)' 'VVWALEDNQSALTFYAGAGGRDVAEGVEVFEQKALKKVAFIWE' A
#
# COMPACT_ATOMS: atom_id res chain seq x y z
N VAL A 1 2.42 4.40 -9.76
CA VAL A 1 1.67 3.65 -8.73
C VAL A 1 2.65 2.79 -7.95
N VAL A 2 2.65 2.91 -6.62
CA VAL A 2 3.44 2.04 -5.71
C VAL A 2 2.46 1.31 -4.80
N TRP A 3 2.65 0.02 -4.59
CA TRP A 3 1.82 -0.79 -3.69
C TRP A 3 2.56 -1.06 -2.38
N ALA A 4 1.90 -0.81 -1.25
CA ALA A 4 2.38 -1.12 0.08
C ALA A 4 1.42 -2.11 0.77
N LEU A 5 1.95 -3.00 1.62
CA LEU A 5 1.08 -3.85 2.45
C LEU A 5 0.34 -2.98 3.47
N GLU A 6 -0.95 -3.25 3.68
CA GLU A 6 -1.79 -2.51 4.64
C GLU A 6 -1.26 -2.62 6.08
N ASP A 7 -0.58 -3.73 6.42
CA ASP A 7 0.00 -3.96 7.75
C ASP A 7 1.42 -3.38 7.93
N ASN A 8 2.03 -2.83 6.87
CA ASN A 8 3.35 -2.21 6.94
C ASN A 8 3.25 -0.70 7.23
N GLN A 9 3.02 -0.36 8.49
CA GLN A 9 2.83 1.02 8.92
C GLN A 9 3.99 1.95 8.53
N SER A 10 5.24 1.46 8.57
CA SER A 10 6.41 2.25 8.17
C SER A 10 6.34 2.67 6.69
N ALA A 11 5.95 1.75 5.80
CA ALA A 11 5.77 2.04 4.39
C ALA A 11 4.62 3.01 4.15
N LEU A 12 3.48 2.82 4.82
CA LEU A 12 2.33 3.73 4.71
C LEU A 12 2.70 5.16 5.12
N THR A 13 3.35 5.31 6.28
CA THR A 13 3.79 6.62 6.76
C THR A 13 4.82 7.25 5.83
N PHE A 14 5.74 6.46 5.26
CA PHE A 14 6.74 6.96 4.31
C PHE A 14 6.08 7.49 3.04
N TYR A 15 5.21 6.71 2.40
CA TYR A 15 4.57 7.11 1.15
C TYR A 15 3.57 8.25 1.33
N ALA A 16 2.76 8.21 2.38
CA ALA A 16 1.85 9.31 2.72
C ALA A 16 2.63 10.59 3.08
N GLY A 17 3.69 10.48 3.89
CA GLY A 17 4.53 11.61 4.28
C GLY A 17 5.30 12.24 3.10
N ALA A 18 5.58 11.45 2.05
CA ALA A 18 6.13 11.94 0.80
C ALA A 18 5.09 12.62 -0.12
N GLY A 19 3.88 12.90 0.36
CA GLY A 19 2.79 13.48 -0.42
C GLY A 19 2.03 12.47 -1.28
N GLY A 20 2.23 11.17 -1.05
CA GLY A 20 1.56 10.12 -1.79
C GLY A 20 0.08 10.06 -1.43
N ARG A 21 -0.78 9.98 -2.44
CA ARG A 21 -2.22 9.85 -2.27
C ARG A 21 -2.65 8.41 -2.49
N ASP A 22 -3.38 7.85 -1.53
CA ASP A 22 -4.04 6.56 -1.68
C ASP A 22 -5.16 6.66 -2.72
N VAL A 23 -5.17 5.73 -3.67
CA VAL A 23 -6.12 5.70 -4.78
C VAL A 23 -6.75 4.33 -5.04
N ALA A 24 -6.25 3.26 -4.42
CA ALA A 24 -6.81 1.93 -4.59
C ALA A 24 -6.38 0.96 -3.49
N GLU A 25 -7.26 0.05 -3.14
CA GLU A 25 -6.99 -1.08 -2.26
C GLU A 25 -7.03 -2.39 -3.05
N GLY A 26 -6.29 -3.40 -2.60
CA GLY A 26 -6.25 -4.70 -3.25
C GLY A 26 -5.91 -5.83 -2.28
N VAL A 27 -6.35 -7.04 -2.62
CA VAL A 27 -6.02 -8.26 -1.88
C VAL A 27 -5.31 -9.23 -2.83
N GLU A 28 -4.21 -9.80 -2.39
CA GLU A 28 -3.50 -10.87 -3.09
C GLU A 28 -3.29 -12.05 -2.14
N VAL A 29 -3.50 -13.26 -2.63
CA VAL A 29 -3.16 -14.47 -1.87
C VAL A 29 -1.72 -14.83 -2.20
N PHE A 30 -0.84 -14.73 -1.20
CA PHE A 30 0.52 -15.19 -1.29
C PHE A 30 0.67 -16.46 -0.44
N GLU A 31 0.99 -17.56 -1.10
CA GLU A 31 0.90 -18.91 -0.53
C GLU A 31 -0.51 -19.20 0.04
N GLN A 32 -0.65 -19.21 1.36
CA GLN A 32 -1.91 -19.46 2.07
C GLN A 32 -2.37 -18.24 2.87
N LYS A 33 -1.73 -17.07 2.67
CA LYS A 33 -2.06 -15.82 3.39
C LYS A 33 -2.65 -14.81 2.42
N ALA A 34 -3.82 -14.28 2.76
CA ALA A 34 -4.36 -13.09 2.12
C ALA A 34 -3.60 -11.86 2.61
N LEU A 35 -2.94 -11.15 1.69
CA LEU A 35 -2.23 -9.91 1.91
C LEU A 35 -3.04 -8.76 1.34
N LYS A 36 -3.34 -7.78 2.19
CA LYS A 36 -3.99 -6.54 1.77
C LYS A 36 -2.94 -5.51 1.40
N LYS A 37 -3.26 -4.71 0.39
CA LYS A 37 -2.36 -3.73 -0.20
C LYS A 37 -3.09 -2.41 -0.47
N VAL A 38 -2.34 -1.33 -0.38
CA VAL A 38 -2.78 0.04 -0.66
C VAL A 38 -1.90 0.63 -1.76
N ALA A 39 -2.50 1.34 -2.72
CA ALA A 39 -1.84 1.92 -3.87
C ALA A 39 -1.67 3.43 -3.73
N PHE A 40 -0.43 3.90 -3.82
CA PHE A 40 -0.08 5.31 -3.79
C PHE A 40 0.30 5.85 -5.16
N ILE A 41 -0.08 7.10 -5.42
CA ILE A 41 0.37 7.91 -6.56
C ILE A 41 0.88 9.28 -6.12
N TRP A 42 1.65 9.92 -7.00
CA TRP A 42 2.12 11.30 -6.90
C TRP A 42 1.88 11.97 -8.27
N GLU A 43 1.60 13.27 -8.28
CA GLU A 43 1.54 14.10 -9.50
C GLU A 43 2.94 14.55 -9.94
#